data_AF-A0A415M7T9-F1
#
_entry.id   AF-A0A415M7T9-F1
#
_cell.length_a   1.000
_cell.length_b   1.000
_cell.length_c   1.000
_cell.angle_alpha   90.00
_cell.angle_beta   90.00
_cell.angle_gamma   90.00
#
_symmetry.space_group_name_H-M   'P 1'
#
loop_
_entity.id
_entity.type
_entity.pdbx_description
1 polymer ?
#
loop_
_entity_poly.entity_id
_entity_poly.type
_entity_poly.pdbx_seq_one_letter_code
_entity_poly.pdbx_strand_id
1 'polypeptide(L)' 'MRSREIASFTIENAQGRVSVAVGDTVTIHTLNGGGMGGCTIVKLTNRSIHYTQDEGKHVKTIAYDNIYSID' A
#
# COMPACT_ATOMS: atom_id res chain seq x y z
N MET A 1 -14.38 -0.54 20.25
CA MET A 1 -14.80 -0.42 18.84
C MET A 1 -14.13 -1.54 18.06
N ARG A 2 -14.88 -2.43 17.40
CA ARG A 2 -14.28 -3.39 16.45
C ARG A 2 -13.89 -2.60 15.21
N SER A 3 -12.59 -2.49 14.95
CA SER A 3 -12.06 -1.91 13.70
C SER A 3 -12.61 -2.74 12.54
N ARG A 4 -13.40 -2.13 11.64
CA ARG A 4 -13.72 -2.77 10.36
C ARG A 4 -12.42 -2.90 9.58
N GLU A 5 -11.98 -4.13 9.33
CA GLU A 5 -10.87 -4.38 8.41
C GLU A 5 -11.28 -3.93 7.02
N ILE A 6 -10.45 -3.08 6.41
CA ILE A 6 -10.63 -2.65 5.04
C ILE A 6 -10.06 -3.75 4.14
N ALA A 7 -10.91 -4.37 3.33
CA ALA A 7 -10.51 -5.49 2.48
C ALA A 7 -9.67 -5.03 1.28
N SER A 8 -9.98 -3.85 0.73
CA SER A 8 -9.28 -3.27 -0.41
C SER A 8 -9.32 -1.75 -0.38
N PHE A 9 -8.33 -1.14 -1.03
CA PHE A 9 -8.20 0.30 -1.20
C PHE A 9 -7.95 0.63 -2.67
N THR A 10 -8.61 1.66 -3.18
CA THR A 10 -8.43 2.12 -4.56
C THR A 10 -7.69 3.45 -4.57
N ILE A 11 -6.56 3.50 -5.28
CA ILE A 11 -5.84 4.73 -5.61
C ILE A 11 -6.31 5.20 -6.98
N GLU A 12 -6.66 6.47 -7.06
CA GLU A 12 -6.90 7.18 -8.32
C GLU A 12 -5.74 8.13 -8.56
N ASN A 13 -4.96 7.88 -9.60
CA ASN A 13 -3.85 8.73 -10.01
C ASN A 13 -3.86 8.97 -11.53
N ALA A 14 -2.83 9.64 -12.05
CA ALA A 14 -2.69 9.95 -13.47
C ALA A 14 -2.63 8.69 -14.38
N GLN A 15 -2.31 7.51 -13.84
CA GLN A 15 -2.25 6.24 -14.56
C GLN A 15 -3.57 5.45 -14.49
N GLY A 16 -4.54 5.91 -13.70
CA GLY A 16 -5.88 5.33 -13.60
C GLY A 16 -6.26 4.91 -12.18
N ARG A 17 -7.21 3.97 -12.10
CA ARG A 17 -7.69 3.36 -10.86
C ARG A 17 -6.93 2.07 -10.61
N VAL A 18 -6.14 2.01 -9.54
CA VAL A 18 -5.53 0.76 -9.07
C VAL A 18 -6.13 0.38 -7.74
N SER A 19 -6.61 -0.86 -7.63
CA SER A 19 -7.14 -1.40 -6.37
C SER A 19 -6.15 -2.40 -5.80
N VAL A 20 -5.85 -2.27 -4.51
CA VAL A 20 -4.98 -3.19 -3.76
C VAL A 20 -5.73 -3.80 -2.60
N ALA A 21 -5.44 -5.06 -2.31
CA ALA A 21 -6.00 -5.83 -1.21
C ALA A 21 -4.89 -6.34 -0.28
N VAL A 22 -5.29 -6.79 0.91
CA VAL A 22 -4.36 -7.50 1.82
C VAL A 22 -3.95 -8.82 1.16
N GLY A 23 -2.64 -9.09 1.14
CA GLY A 23 -2.02 -10.24 0.49
C GLY A 23 -1.36 -9.92 -0.85
N ASP A 24 -1.72 -8.80 -1.48
CA ASP A 24 -1.12 -8.40 -2.75
C ASP A 24 0.37 -8.09 -2.58
N THR A 25 1.17 -8.44 -3.58
CA THR A 25 2.56 -8.00 -3.67
C THR A 25 2.67 -6.96 -4.77
N VAL A 26 3.06 -5.75 -4.40
CA VAL A 26 3.02 -4.56 -5.25
C VAL A 26 4.32 -3.78 -5.19
N THR A 27 4.53 -2.92 -6.17
CA THR A 27 5.54 -1.87 -6.16
C THR A 27 4.88 -0.55 -5.79
N ILE A 28 5.38 0.08 -4.73
CA ILE A 28 4.86 1.36 -4.24
C ILE A 28 5.82 2.46 -4.69
N HIS A 29 5.32 3.41 -5.49
CA HIS A 29 6.06 4.60 -5.88
C HIS A 29 5.64 5.78 -5.00
N THR A 30 6.62 6.43 -4.39
CA THR A 30 6.41 7.56 -3.48
C THR A 30 6.45 8.88 -4.23
N LEU A 31 5.72 9.89 -3.75
CA LEU A 31 5.73 11.23 -4.33
C LEU A 31 7.12 11.89 -4.37
N ASN A 32 8.03 11.48 -3.48
CA ASN A 32 9.39 12.01 -3.41
C ASN A 32 10.37 11.35 -4.41
N GLY A 33 9.87 10.56 -5.37
CA GLY A 33 10.68 9.97 -6.44
C GLY A 33 11.36 8.64 -6.09
N GLY A 34 11.14 8.09 -4.89
CA GLY A 34 11.58 6.74 -4.53
C GLY A 34 10.57 5.66 -4.90
N GLY A 35 11.04 4.46 -5.30
CA GLY A 35 10.21 3.28 -5.57
C GLY A 35 10.58 2.11 -4.66
N MET A 36 9.57 1.35 -4.23
CA MET A 36 9.71 0.21 -3.32
C MET A 36 9.02 -1.02 -3.93
N GLY A 37 9.80 -1.88 -4.58
CA GLY A 37 9.30 -3.14 -5.15
C GLY A 37 9.10 -4.24 -4.10
N GLY A 38 8.30 -5.24 -4.45
CA GLY A 38 8.13 -6.46 -3.65
C GLY A 38 7.47 -6.22 -2.29
N CYS A 39 6.58 -5.24 -2.19
CA CYS A 39 5.87 -4.92 -0.97
C CYS A 39 4.64 -5.82 -0.83
N THR A 40 4.63 -6.73 0.14
CA THR A 40 3.43 -7.53 0.44
C THR A 40 2.53 -6.75 1.40
N ILE A 41 1.29 -6.48 0.99
CA ILE A 41 0.31 -5.76 1.80
C ILE A 41 -0.19 -6.66 2.93
N VAL A 42 -0.02 -6.23 4.17
CA VAL A 42 -0.44 -6.99 5.35
C VAL A 42 -1.65 -6.38 6.05
N LYS A 43 -1.91 -5.09 5.85
CA LYS A 43 -3.08 -4.40 6.39
C LYS A 43 -3.36 -3.11 5.65
N LEU A 44 -4.64 -2.84 5.41
CA LEU A 44 -5.13 -1.56 4.93
C LEU A 44 -5.87 -0.82 6.05
N THR A 45 -5.65 0.48 6.14
CA THR A 45 -6.41 1.36 7.03
C THR A 45 -7.07 2.45 6.21
N ASN A 46 -7.84 3.32 6.85
CA ASN A 46 -8.46 4.45 6.16
C ASN A 46 -7.45 5.52 5.69
N ARG A 47 -6.18 5.44 6.12
CA ARG A 47 -5.15 6.46 5.81
C ARG A 47 -3.83 5.90 5.31
N SER A 48 -3.60 4.60 5.41
CA SER A 48 -2.29 4.02 5.15
C SER A 48 -2.34 2.56 4.69
N ILE A 49 -1.30 2.20 3.95
CA ILE A 49 -0.91 0.82 3.66
C ILE A 49 0.14 0.39 4.66
N HIS A 50 -0.06 -0.79 5.26
CA HIS A 50 0.97 -1.51 5.99
C HIS A 50 1.46 -2.66 5.12
N TYR A 51 2.77 -2.75 4.94
CA TYR A 51 3.38 -3.73 4.05
C TYR A 51 4.67 -4.27 4.66
N THR A 52 5.11 -5.42 4.16
CA THR A 52 6.42 -5.98 4.47
C THR A 52 7.28 -6.03 3.21
N GLN A 53 8.59 -6.02 3.41
CA GLN A 53 9.59 -6.37 2.41
C GLN A 53 10.48 -7.46 3.01
N ASP A 54 11.11 -8.26 2.16
CA ASP A 54 12.12 -9.25 2.57
C ASP A 54 11.57 -10.28 3.60
N GLU A 55 10.60 -11.08 3.18
CA GLU A 55 10.06 -12.22 3.94
C GLU A 55 9.40 -11.85 5.29
N GLY A 56 8.81 -10.66 5.39
CA GLY A 56 7.94 -10.34 6.53
C GLY A 56 8.65 -9.92 7.81
N LYS A 57 9.97 -9.69 7.78
CA LYS A 57 10.75 -9.37 9.00
C LYS A 57 10.30 -8.07 9.68
N HIS A 58 9.88 -7.07 8.91
CA HIS A 58 9.43 -5.78 9.44
C HIS A 58 8.21 -5.24 8.68
N VAL A 59 7.19 -4.82 9.44
CA VAL A 59 6.04 -4.09 8.90
C VAL A 59 6.39 -2.62 8.79
N LYS A 60 6.39 -2.12 7.55
CA LYS A 60 6.50 -0.70 7.21
C LYS A 60 5.11 -0.12 6.94
N THR A 61 4.99 1.19 7.03
CA THR A 61 3.72 1.90 6.82
C THR A 61 3.95 3.10 5.92
N ILE A 62 3.05 3.32 4.96
CA ILE A 62 3.02 4.51 4.12
C ILE A 62 1.60 5.09 4.08
N ALA A 63 1.49 6.40 4.27
CA ALA A 63 0.22 7.10 4.14
C ALA A 63 -0.18 7.21 2.67
N TYR A 64 -1.48 7.12 2.37
CA TYR A 64 -1.98 7.21 0.99
C TYR A 64 -1.57 8.53 0.32
N ASP A 65 -1.55 9.62 1.07
CA ASP A 65 -1.14 10.95 0.61
C ASP A 65 0.32 11.01 0.15
N ASN A 66 1.16 10.01 0.47
CA ASN A 66 2.56 9.93 0.07
C ASN A 66 2.80 8.97 -1.10
N ILE A 67 1.76 8.32 -1.61
CA ILE A 67 1.84 7.36 -2.72
C ILE A 67 1.53 8.10 -4.02
N TYR A 68 2.47 8.05 -4.96
CA TYR A 68 2.28 8.53 -6.33
C TYR A 68 1.54 7.48 -7.18
N SER A 69 2.03 6.23 -7.16
CA SER A 69 1.45 5.11 -7.89
C SER A 69 1.72 3.77 -7.20
N ILE A 70 0.95 2.77 -7.60
CA ILE A 70 1.08 1.39 -7.14
C ILE A 70 0.89 0.46 -8.34
N ASP A 71 1.80 -0.50 -8.51
CA ASP A 71 1.87 -1.41 -9.66
C ASP A 71 2.04 -2.87 -9.21
#